data_AF-A0A068NSK3-F1
#
_entry.id   AF-A0A068NSK3-F1
#
_cell.length_a   1.000
_cell.length_b   1.000
_cell.length_c   1.000
_cell.angle_alpha   90.00
_cell.angle_beta   90.00
_cell.angle_gamma   90.00
#
_symmetry.space_group_name_H-M   'P 1'
#
loop_
_entity.id
_entity.type
_entity.pdbx_description
1 polymer ?
#
loop_
_entity_poly.entity_id
_entity_poly.type
_entity_poly.pdbx_seq_one_letter_code
_entity_poly.pdbx_strand_id
1 'polypeptide(L)'
;MESDTVWRALASPHRRKLLDLMKDGPRTTGQLSKDLPELTRFAVMQHLGVLEEAGLVLSRKEGKSRFNYLNPIPLRQTLERWLTSSSSTAAETALHLKRYAETRREVAQQMDQNDYRFVKIEMEMKIDAPRERVFAALTEELNNWWPHRFKPDSQVSCDVRVGGRIEERFANGGGAVYGEIVYMDAPFQIASGGTSALNRGMSSYSMDTLEEDGESTVLKRNFQIWGYVPENVEKMYREGSRQIMEVALNRYLRDGIGYQVPA
;
A
#
# COMPACT_ATOMS: atom_id res chain seq x y z
N MET A 1 -25.71 -27.72 -8.33
CA MET A 1 -27.16 -27.44 -8.30
C MET A 1 -27.52 -26.47 -7.17
N GLU A 2 -26.97 -26.61 -5.95
CA GLU A 2 -27.16 -25.66 -4.83
C GLU A 2 -26.73 -24.20 -5.11
N SER A 3 -25.75 -23.99 -5.99
CA SER A 3 -25.40 -22.63 -6.43
C SER A 3 -26.57 -21.87 -7.04
N ASP A 4 -27.40 -22.58 -7.81
CA ASP A 4 -28.42 -21.97 -8.65
C ASP A 4 -29.61 -21.52 -7.80
N THR A 5 -29.91 -22.27 -6.74
CA THR A 5 -30.95 -21.89 -5.76
C THR A 5 -30.56 -20.63 -5.00
N VAL A 6 -29.29 -20.46 -4.61
CA VAL A 6 -28.79 -19.22 -3.98
C VAL A 6 -28.94 -18.03 -4.92
N TRP A 7 -28.52 -18.13 -6.18
CA TRP A 7 -28.63 -17.03 -7.14
C TRP A 7 -30.09 -16.67 -7.47
N ARG A 8 -30.94 -17.68 -7.69
CA ARG A 8 -32.38 -17.48 -7.90
C ARG A 8 -33.05 -16.84 -6.68
N ALA A 9 -32.66 -17.23 -5.47
CA ALA A 9 -33.13 -16.59 -4.25
C ALA A 9 -32.68 -15.12 -4.18
N LEU A 10 -31.45 -14.78 -4.57
CA LEU A 10 -30.98 -13.39 -4.55
C LEU A 10 -31.52 -12.50 -5.68
N ALA A 11 -32.11 -13.08 -6.74
CA ALA A 11 -32.65 -12.31 -7.87
C ALA A 11 -33.76 -11.30 -7.48
N SER A 12 -34.53 -11.57 -6.43
CA SER A 12 -35.58 -10.65 -5.96
C SER A 12 -35.02 -9.51 -5.10
N PRO A 13 -35.38 -8.24 -5.37
CA PRO A 13 -34.98 -7.12 -4.53
C PRO A 13 -35.55 -7.20 -3.10
N HIS A 14 -36.80 -7.65 -2.93
CA HIS A 14 -37.42 -7.81 -1.61
C HIS A 14 -36.70 -8.85 -0.75
N ARG A 15 -36.23 -9.95 -1.37
CA ARG A 15 -35.44 -10.97 -0.65
C ARG A 15 -34.08 -10.44 -0.22
N ARG A 16 -33.38 -9.68 -1.07
CA ARG A 16 -32.14 -8.98 -0.68
C ARG A 16 -32.39 -8.01 0.47
N LYS A 17 -33.48 -7.25 0.43
CA LYS A 17 -33.87 -6.32 1.49
C LYS A 17 -34.16 -7.02 2.82
N LEU A 18 -34.82 -8.18 2.79
CA LEU A 18 -35.03 -9.00 3.99
C LEU A 18 -33.70 -9.45 4.62
N LEU A 19 -32.73 -9.87 3.80
CA LEU A 19 -31.39 -10.23 4.26
C LEU A 19 -30.66 -9.02 4.87
N ASP A 20 -30.75 -7.84 4.24
CA ASP A 20 -30.18 -6.59 4.75
C ASP A 20 -30.73 -6.22 6.13
N LEU A 21 -32.03 -6.41 6.37
CA LEU A 21 -32.67 -6.13 7.66
C LEU A 21 -32.20 -7.07 8.80
N MET A 22 -31.67 -8.24 8.44
CA MET A 22 -31.13 -9.24 9.37
C MET A 22 -29.60 -9.19 9.52
N LYS A 23 -28.92 -8.27 8.83
CA LYS A 23 -27.45 -8.19 8.80
C LYS A 23 -26.82 -7.97 10.19
N ASP A 24 -27.47 -7.17 11.03
CA ASP A 24 -26.98 -6.76 12.35
C ASP A 24 -27.52 -7.66 13.48
N GLY A 25 -28.31 -8.69 13.14
CA GLY A 25 -28.90 -9.62 14.10
C GLY A 25 -30.27 -10.17 13.69
N PRO A 26 -30.77 -11.17 14.43
CA PRO A 26 -32.04 -11.82 14.11
C PRO A 26 -33.25 -10.90 14.24
N ARG A 27 -34.25 -11.11 13.38
CA ARG A 27 -35.51 -10.35 13.38
C ARG A 27 -36.71 -11.28 13.39
N THR A 28 -37.76 -10.89 14.10
CA THR A 28 -39.03 -11.62 14.04
C THR A 28 -39.73 -11.37 12.70
N THR A 29 -40.53 -12.34 12.23
CA THR A 29 -41.32 -12.15 11.00
C THR A 29 -42.26 -10.93 11.11
N GLY A 30 -42.76 -10.63 12.31
CA GLY A 30 -43.58 -9.43 12.56
C GLY A 30 -42.80 -8.13 12.35
N GLN A 31 -41.55 -8.06 12.84
CA GLN A 31 -40.67 -6.91 12.59
C GLN A 31 -40.35 -6.77 11.09
N LEU A 32 -39.98 -7.86 10.42
CA LEU A 32 -39.69 -7.84 8.99
C LEU A 32 -40.90 -7.41 8.15
N SER A 33 -42.12 -7.85 8.50
CA SER A 33 -43.33 -7.38 7.83
C SER A 33 -43.67 -5.91 8.10
N LYS A 34 -43.26 -5.38 9.26
CA LYS A 34 -43.45 -3.96 9.58
C LYS A 34 -42.48 -3.06 8.82
N ASP A 35 -41.24 -3.52 8.64
CA ASP A 35 -40.16 -2.78 7.98
C ASP A 35 -40.24 -2.84 6.43
N LEU A 36 -41.20 -3.61 5.89
CA LEU A 36 -41.53 -3.74 4.45
C LEU A 36 -43.04 -3.54 4.23
N PRO A 37 -43.57 -2.32 4.45
CA PRO A 37 -45.01 -2.04 4.42
C PRO A 37 -45.65 -2.25 3.03
N GLU A 38 -44.85 -2.25 1.97
CA GLU A 38 -45.29 -2.54 0.60
C GLU A 38 -45.66 -4.01 0.36
N LEU A 39 -45.31 -4.91 1.29
CA LEU A 39 -45.63 -6.33 1.21
C LEU A 39 -46.60 -6.76 2.30
N THR A 40 -47.52 -7.65 1.93
CA THR A 40 -48.36 -8.33 2.93
C THR A 40 -47.50 -9.27 3.77
N ARG A 41 -47.92 -9.53 5.01
CA ARG A 41 -47.28 -10.53 5.88
C ARG A 41 -47.16 -11.90 5.21
N PHE A 42 -48.15 -12.27 4.39
CA PHE A 42 -48.11 -13.52 3.61
C PHE A 42 -47.00 -13.49 2.55
N ALA A 43 -46.86 -12.40 1.80
CA ALA A 43 -45.78 -12.24 0.81
C ALA A 43 -44.39 -12.28 1.46
N VAL A 44 -44.23 -11.65 2.63
CA VAL A 44 -42.98 -11.74 3.42
C VAL A 44 -42.68 -13.18 3.82
N MET A 45 -43.69 -13.93 4.28
CA MET A 45 -43.50 -15.35 4.63
C MET A 45 -43.12 -16.20 3.41
N GLN A 46 -43.69 -15.95 2.23
CA GLN A 46 -43.27 -16.64 1.00
C GLN A 46 -41.81 -16.32 0.64
N HIS A 47 -41.40 -15.06 0.74
CA HIS A 47 -40.01 -14.68 0.50
C HIS A 47 -39.03 -15.32 1.50
N LEU A 48 -39.40 -15.39 2.78
CA LEU A 48 -38.61 -16.09 3.80
C LEU A 48 -38.53 -17.58 3.51
N GLY A 49 -39.60 -18.23 3.05
CA GLY A 49 -39.58 -19.64 2.65
C GLY A 49 -38.57 -19.92 1.54
N VAL A 50 -38.55 -19.10 0.48
CA VAL A 50 -37.57 -19.22 -0.61
C VAL A 50 -36.13 -19.01 -0.12
N LEU A 51 -35.93 -18.08 0.82
CA LEU A 51 -34.61 -17.84 1.42
C LEU A 51 -34.16 -18.99 2.32
N GLU A 52 -35.09 -19.64 3.02
CA GLU A 52 -34.83 -20.84 3.83
C GLU A 52 -34.51 -22.07 2.98
N GLU A 53 -35.24 -22.28 1.89
CA GLU A 53 -34.94 -23.33 0.91
C GLU A 53 -33.53 -23.17 0.31
N ALA A 54 -33.10 -21.92 0.08
CA ALA A 54 -31.75 -21.61 -0.36
C ALA A 54 -30.70 -21.62 0.78
N GLY A 55 -31.12 -21.88 2.02
CA GLY A 55 -30.28 -21.89 3.21
C GLY A 55 -29.76 -20.52 3.65
N LEU A 56 -30.19 -19.43 3.00
CA LEU A 56 -29.77 -18.05 3.30
C LEU A 56 -30.44 -17.49 4.56
N VAL A 57 -31.51 -18.13 5.02
CA VAL A 57 -32.19 -17.82 6.28
C VAL A 57 -32.37 -19.08 7.10
N LEU A 58 -32.16 -18.96 8.40
CA LEU A 58 -32.55 -19.97 9.39
C LEU A 58 -33.66 -19.39 10.23
N SER A 59 -34.66 -20.20 10.61
CA SER A 59 -35.70 -19.74 11.52
C SER A 59 -35.82 -20.58 12.78
N ARG A 60 -36.18 -19.90 13.86
CA ARG A 60 -36.42 -20.48 15.18
C ARG A 60 -37.70 -19.92 15.74
N LYS A 61 -38.55 -20.79 16.27
CA LYS A 61 -39.75 -20.36 17.00
C LYS A 61 -39.41 -20.20 18.49
N GLU A 62 -39.74 -19.04 19.04
CA GLU A 62 -39.62 -18.75 20.47
C GLU A 62 -40.95 -18.14 20.95
N GLY A 63 -41.68 -18.92 21.75
CA GLY A 63 -43.04 -18.59 22.16
C GLY A 63 -43.99 -18.40 20.97
N LYS A 64 -44.60 -17.21 20.87
CA LYS A 64 -45.50 -16.82 19.76
C LYS A 64 -44.76 -16.19 18.57
N SER A 65 -43.46 -15.96 18.71
CA SER A 65 -42.64 -15.27 17.70
C SER A 65 -41.80 -16.25 16.90
N ARG A 66 -41.64 -15.97 15.60
CA ARG A 66 -40.70 -16.66 14.71
C ARG A 66 -39.54 -15.72 14.43
N PHE A 67 -38.36 -16.05 14.96
CA PHE A 67 -37.11 -15.36 14.67
C PHE A 67 -36.48 -15.91 13.40
N ASN A 68 -35.90 -15.01 12.60
CA ASN A 68 -35.25 -15.30 11.34
C ASN A 68 -33.83 -14.75 11.42
N TYR A 69 -32.87 -15.57 11.03
CA TYR A 69 -31.43 -15.32 11.11
C TYR A 69 -30.87 -15.36 9.70
N LEU A 70 -30.05 -14.37 9.35
CA LEU A 70 -29.23 -14.44 8.15
C LEU A 70 -28.21 -15.58 8.32
N ASN A 71 -28.16 -16.49 7.33
CA ASN A 71 -27.11 -17.49 7.24
C ASN A 71 -26.20 -17.16 6.04
N PRO A 72 -24.99 -16.63 6.27
CA PRO A 72 -24.10 -16.23 5.19
C PRO A 72 -23.37 -17.41 4.54
N ILE A 73 -23.41 -18.61 5.12
CA ILE A 73 -22.58 -19.75 4.70
C ILE A 73 -22.83 -20.16 3.23
N PRO A 74 -24.08 -20.37 2.76
CA PRO A 74 -24.31 -20.80 1.38
C PRO A 74 -23.86 -19.76 0.33
N LEU A 75 -23.96 -18.47 0.69
CA LEU A 75 -23.48 -17.38 -0.14
C LEU A 75 -21.95 -17.39 -0.21
N ARG A 76 -21.26 -17.54 0.93
CA ARG A 76 -19.80 -17.61 0.99
C ARG A 76 -19.25 -18.78 0.17
N GLN A 77 -19.81 -19.98 0.35
CA GLN A 77 -19.44 -21.18 -0.41
C GLN A 77 -19.67 -21.02 -1.92
N THR A 78 -20.69 -20.26 -2.30
CA THR A 78 -20.96 -19.96 -3.70
C THR A 78 -19.93 -18.99 -4.29
N LEU A 79 -19.53 -17.97 -3.53
CA LEU A 79 -18.51 -17.01 -3.94
C LEU A 79 -17.12 -17.63 -4.06
N GLU A 80 -16.74 -18.54 -3.15
CA GLU A 80 -15.43 -19.21 -3.14
C GLU A 80 -15.14 -20.03 -4.39
N ARG A 81 -16.16 -20.43 -5.15
CA ARG A 81 -15.98 -21.09 -6.45
C ARG A 81 -15.43 -20.19 -7.54
N TRP A 82 -15.64 -18.88 -7.43
CA TRP A 82 -15.19 -17.89 -8.41
C TRP A 82 -14.09 -17.00 -7.86
N LEU A 83 -14.10 -16.78 -6.55
CA LEU A 83 -13.11 -15.98 -5.85
C LEU A 83 -12.15 -16.89 -5.11
N THR A 84 -10.98 -17.13 -5.70
CA THR A 84 -9.84 -17.69 -4.96
C THR A 84 -9.37 -16.71 -3.88
N SER A 85 -8.65 -17.21 -2.87
CA SER A 85 -8.10 -16.36 -1.79
C SER A 85 -7.30 -15.17 -2.35
N SER A 86 -6.47 -15.38 -3.37
CA SER A 86 -5.70 -14.32 -4.04
C SER A 86 -6.58 -13.29 -4.74
N SER A 87 -7.63 -13.72 -5.46
CA SER A 87 -8.56 -12.80 -6.15
C SER A 87 -9.45 -12.01 -5.18
N SER A 88 -9.77 -12.60 -4.02
CA SER A 88 -10.53 -11.95 -2.96
C SER A 88 -9.74 -10.79 -2.33
N THR A 89 -8.45 -10.99 -2.03
CA THR A 89 -7.58 -9.93 -1.49
C THR A 89 -7.39 -8.77 -2.47
N ALA A 90 -7.22 -9.07 -3.76
CA ALA A 90 -7.12 -8.05 -4.80
C ALA A 90 -8.43 -7.24 -4.94
N ALA A 91 -9.58 -7.92 -4.94
CA ALA A 91 -10.89 -7.27 -4.99
C ALA A 91 -11.18 -6.40 -3.75
N GLU A 92 -10.80 -6.88 -2.57
CA GLU A 92 -10.95 -6.13 -1.32
C GLU A 92 -10.08 -4.87 -1.29
N THR A 93 -8.83 -4.99 -1.74
CA THR A 93 -7.90 -3.84 -1.88
C THR A 93 -8.45 -2.81 -2.87
N ALA A 94 -8.95 -3.26 -4.03
CA ALA A 94 -9.56 -2.38 -5.02
C ALA A 94 -10.82 -1.68 -4.48
N LEU A 95 -11.66 -2.39 -3.71
CA LEU A 95 -12.83 -1.81 -3.06
C LEU A 95 -12.46 -0.81 -1.95
N HIS A 96 -11.38 -1.06 -1.20
CA HIS A 96 -10.85 -0.09 -0.24
C HIS A 96 -10.34 1.17 -0.92
N LEU A 97 -9.56 1.04 -1.99
CA LEU A 97 -9.10 2.18 -2.79
C LEU A 97 -10.28 2.97 -3.36
N LYS A 98 -11.28 2.28 -3.91
CA LYS A 98 -12.50 2.90 -4.44
C LYS A 98 -13.23 3.69 -3.36
N ARG A 99 -13.53 3.08 -2.20
CA ARG A 99 -14.18 3.76 -1.07
C ARG A 99 -13.37 4.96 -0.61
N TYR A 100 -12.05 4.81 -0.47
CA TYR A 100 -11.18 5.92 -0.09
C TYR A 100 -11.23 7.07 -1.09
N ALA A 101 -11.10 6.80 -2.39
CA ALA A 101 -11.15 7.81 -3.44
C ALA A 101 -12.53 8.49 -3.55
N GLU A 102 -13.61 7.74 -3.35
CA GLU A 102 -14.99 8.23 -3.49
C GLU A 102 -15.49 8.96 -2.24
N THR A 103 -15.19 8.49 -1.03
CA THR A 103 -15.47 9.20 0.23
C THR A 103 -14.68 10.51 0.31
N ARG A 104 -13.50 10.54 -0.30
CA ARG A 104 -12.71 11.77 -0.41
C ARG A 104 -13.36 12.79 -1.35
N ARG A 105 -14.42 12.53 -2.13
CA ARG A 105 -15.07 13.58 -2.95
C ARG A 105 -15.67 14.74 -2.14
N GLU A 106 -16.05 14.53 -0.88
CA GLU A 106 -16.59 15.61 -0.02
C GLU A 106 -15.48 16.39 0.73
N VAL A 107 -14.33 15.76 1.01
CA VAL A 107 -13.16 16.42 1.65
C VAL A 107 -12.15 16.96 0.61
N ALA A 108 -12.10 16.35 -0.58
CA ALA A 108 -11.23 16.74 -1.70
C ALA A 108 -11.66 18.02 -2.40
N GLN A 109 -12.79 18.63 -2.03
CA GLN A 109 -13.09 20.00 -2.47
C GLN A 109 -12.12 21.04 -1.83
N GLN A 110 -11.21 20.63 -0.93
CA GLN A 110 -10.18 21.50 -0.35
C GLN A 110 -8.72 21.03 -0.51
N MET A 111 -8.42 19.90 -1.16
CA MET A 111 -7.04 19.47 -1.42
C MET A 111 -6.81 19.28 -2.92
N ASP A 112 -5.84 20.03 -3.46
CA ASP A 112 -5.45 19.96 -4.87
C ASP A 112 -5.04 18.53 -5.25
N GLN A 113 -5.80 17.90 -6.14
CA GLN A 113 -5.59 16.52 -6.59
C GLN A 113 -4.28 16.36 -7.39
N ASN A 114 -3.67 17.46 -7.83
CA ASN A 114 -2.44 17.44 -8.61
C ASN A 114 -1.19 17.00 -7.84
N ASP A 115 -1.22 17.01 -6.50
CA ASP A 115 -0.02 16.72 -5.72
C ASP A 115 0.18 15.23 -5.40
N TYR A 116 -0.82 14.36 -5.60
CA TYR A 116 -0.65 12.91 -5.40
C TYR A 116 -0.26 12.21 -6.70
N ARG A 117 1.03 11.89 -6.87
CA ARG A 117 1.59 11.47 -8.16
C ARG A 117 2.55 10.28 -8.03
N PHE A 118 2.72 9.56 -9.14
CA PHE A 118 3.80 8.60 -9.33
C PHE A 118 4.89 9.27 -10.16
N VAL A 119 6.12 9.32 -9.63
CA VAL A 119 7.27 9.93 -10.28
C VAL A 119 8.35 8.87 -10.47
N LYS A 120 8.80 8.73 -11.72
CA LYS A 120 9.94 7.90 -12.09
C LYS A 120 11.12 8.79 -12.49
N ILE A 121 12.29 8.49 -11.92
CA ILE A 121 13.56 9.16 -12.19
C ILE A 121 14.57 8.08 -12.55
N GLU A 122 15.09 8.15 -13.76
CA GLU A 122 16.16 7.28 -14.24
C GLU A 122 17.42 8.11 -14.42
N MET A 123 18.54 7.58 -13.93
CA MET A 123 19.83 8.24 -13.98
C MET A 123 20.91 7.22 -14.34
N GLU A 124 21.88 7.68 -15.10
CA GLU A 124 23.09 6.94 -15.45
C GLU A 124 24.26 7.89 -15.26
N MET A 125 25.30 7.44 -14.56
CA MET A 125 26.50 8.25 -14.31
C MET A 125 27.73 7.37 -14.25
N LYS A 126 28.84 7.91 -14.76
CA LYS A 126 30.16 7.30 -14.64
C LYS A 126 30.82 7.76 -13.34
N ILE A 127 31.38 6.81 -12.61
CA ILE A 127 32.06 7.02 -11.34
C ILE A 127 33.49 6.53 -11.48
N ASP A 128 34.45 7.41 -11.19
CA ASP A 128 35.88 7.14 -11.32
C ASP A 128 36.43 6.33 -10.13
N ALA A 129 35.85 5.14 -9.94
CA ALA A 129 36.26 4.17 -8.92
C ALA A 129 35.82 2.76 -9.33
N PRO A 130 36.53 1.71 -8.84
CA PRO A 130 36.11 0.32 -9.01
C PRO A 130 34.75 0.04 -8.36
N ARG A 131 34.00 -0.94 -8.91
CA ARG A 131 32.63 -1.26 -8.49
C ARG A 131 32.54 -1.55 -7.00
N GLU A 132 33.48 -2.32 -6.46
CA GLU A 132 33.51 -2.71 -5.05
C GLU A 132 33.62 -1.47 -4.15
N ARG A 133 34.40 -0.47 -4.58
CA ARG A 133 34.56 0.80 -3.87
C ARG A 133 33.29 1.64 -3.93
N VAL A 134 32.61 1.67 -5.08
CA VAL A 134 31.32 2.34 -5.25
C VAL A 134 30.25 1.68 -4.38
N PHE A 135 30.19 0.35 -4.37
CA PHE A 135 29.24 -0.40 -3.55
C PHE A 135 29.43 -0.13 -2.05
N ALA A 136 30.68 -0.15 -1.57
CA ALA A 136 31.00 0.20 -0.19
C ALA A 136 30.59 1.66 0.15
N ALA A 137 30.79 2.59 -0.78
CA ALA A 137 30.34 3.97 -0.60
C ALA A 137 28.80 4.10 -0.49
N LEU A 138 28.05 3.36 -1.31
CA LEU A 138 26.58 3.37 -1.29
C LEU A 138 25.98 2.70 -0.05
N THR A 139 26.76 1.91 0.68
CA THR A 139 26.26 1.06 1.78
C THR A 139 26.99 1.38 3.09
N GLU A 140 28.20 0.86 3.26
CA GLU A 140 28.98 0.88 4.50
C GLU A 140 29.45 2.29 4.88
N GLU A 141 29.75 3.14 3.90
CA GLU A 141 30.34 4.46 4.13
C GLU A 141 29.34 5.61 3.92
N LEU A 142 28.04 5.29 3.95
CA LEU A 142 26.97 6.26 3.65
C LEU A 142 27.06 7.50 4.55
N ASN A 143 27.43 7.33 5.83
CA ASN A 143 27.62 8.44 6.77
C ASN A 143 28.70 9.44 6.33
N ASN A 144 29.65 9.02 5.50
CA ASN A 144 30.84 9.81 5.22
C ASN A 144 30.61 10.84 4.13
N TRP A 145 29.60 10.69 3.27
CA TRP A 145 29.42 11.56 2.11
C TRP A 145 27.96 11.98 1.87
N TRP A 146 26.99 11.24 2.42
CA TRP A 146 25.57 11.52 2.20
C TRP A 146 25.20 12.92 2.73
N PRO A 147 24.77 13.85 1.85
CA PRO A 147 24.61 15.25 2.22
C PRO A 147 23.22 15.59 2.76
N HIS A 148 22.21 14.77 2.47
CA HIS A 148 20.86 15.01 2.96
C HIS A 148 20.72 14.48 4.40
N ARG A 149 20.47 15.39 5.35
CA ARG A 149 20.23 15.06 6.76
C ARG A 149 19.10 15.93 7.31
N PHE A 150 18.28 15.37 8.19
CA PHE A 150 17.29 16.15 8.94
C PHE A 150 17.93 17.01 10.02
N LYS A 151 19.06 16.57 10.57
CA LYS A 151 19.86 17.32 11.55
C LYS A 151 21.33 17.33 11.13
N PRO A 152 22.04 18.47 11.19
CA PRO A 152 23.44 18.54 10.77
C PRO A 152 24.38 17.59 11.54
N ASP A 153 24.06 17.30 12.80
CA ASP A 153 24.83 16.47 13.73
C ASP A 153 24.36 15.00 13.78
N SER A 154 23.44 14.61 12.91
CA SER A 154 22.94 13.23 12.89
C SER A 154 23.92 12.25 12.26
N GLN A 155 23.68 10.96 12.48
CA GLN A 155 24.44 9.87 11.87
C GLN A 155 23.56 9.06 10.93
N VAL A 156 24.02 8.87 9.70
CA VAL A 156 23.34 8.02 8.71
C VAL A 156 24.00 6.65 8.70
N SER A 157 23.22 5.58 8.63
CA SER A 157 23.75 4.21 8.57
C SER A 157 22.91 3.32 7.69
N CYS A 158 23.53 2.26 7.19
CA CYS A 158 22.90 1.22 6.38
C CYS A 158 23.24 -0.14 7.00
N ASP A 159 22.22 -0.90 7.41
CA ASP A 159 22.38 -2.30 7.80
C ASP A 159 22.46 -3.15 6.52
N VAL A 160 23.67 -3.55 6.12
CA VAL A 160 23.97 -4.12 4.78
C VAL A 160 23.56 -5.59 4.68
N ARG A 161 22.24 -5.82 4.67
CA ARG A 161 21.60 -7.12 4.46
C ARG A 161 20.18 -6.93 3.95
N VAL A 162 19.60 -7.94 3.32
CA VAL A 162 18.16 -7.91 2.97
C VAL A 162 17.33 -7.75 4.25
N GLY A 163 16.39 -6.80 4.22
CA GLY A 163 15.59 -6.35 5.37
C GLY A 163 16.33 -5.44 6.35
N GLY A 164 17.57 -5.05 6.05
CA GLY A 164 18.32 -4.06 6.82
C GLY A 164 17.83 -2.64 6.52
N ARG A 165 17.92 -1.75 7.51
CA ARG A 165 17.43 -0.37 7.41
C ARG A 165 18.51 0.60 6.95
N ILE A 166 18.09 1.56 6.14
CA ILE A 166 18.81 2.80 5.88
C ILE A 166 18.16 3.86 6.76
N GLU A 167 18.89 4.37 7.74
CA GLU A 167 18.33 5.26 8.76
C GLU A 167 19.30 6.36 9.18
N GLU A 168 18.72 7.46 9.66
CA GLU A 168 19.39 8.57 10.31
C GLU A 168 19.04 8.56 11.80
N ARG A 169 20.05 8.60 12.68
CA ARG A 169 19.88 8.72 14.13
C ARG A 169 20.25 10.12 14.59
N PHE A 170 19.39 10.72 15.41
CA PHE A 170 19.59 12.08 15.96
C PHE A 170 20.33 12.02 17.30
N ALA A 171 21.16 13.03 17.59
CA ALA A 171 21.98 13.05 18.80
C ALA A 171 21.17 13.08 20.11
N ASN A 172 19.97 13.67 20.09
CA ASN A 172 19.07 13.81 21.23
C ASN A 172 18.04 12.68 21.36
N GLY A 173 18.20 11.59 20.60
CA GLY A 173 17.23 10.51 20.51
C GLY A 173 16.18 10.74 19.42
N GLY A 174 15.68 9.65 18.85
CA GLY A 174 14.86 9.67 17.64
C GLY A 174 15.69 9.53 16.36
N GLY A 175 15.03 9.62 15.22
CA GLY A 175 15.65 9.42 13.92
C GLY A 175 14.65 9.40 12.78
N ALA A 176 15.14 9.09 11.58
CA ALA A 176 14.37 8.96 10.37
C ALA A 176 14.77 7.68 9.63
N VAL A 177 13.79 6.96 9.09
CA VAL A 177 14.04 5.83 8.19
C VAL A 177 13.99 6.33 6.75
N TYR A 178 15.08 6.12 6.01
CA TYR A 178 15.15 6.45 4.59
C TYR A 178 14.63 5.33 3.69
N GLY A 179 14.76 4.08 4.14
CA GLY A 179 14.21 2.91 3.48
C GLY A 179 14.75 1.62 4.09
N GLU A 180 14.40 0.51 3.47
CA GLU A 180 14.89 -0.83 3.83
C GLU A 180 15.49 -1.49 2.58
N ILE A 181 16.57 -2.25 2.72
CA ILE A 181 17.14 -3.03 1.63
C ILE A 181 16.17 -4.16 1.29
N VAL A 182 15.64 -4.16 0.07
CA VAL A 182 14.65 -5.16 -0.39
C VAL A 182 15.27 -6.19 -1.33
N TYR A 183 16.42 -5.89 -1.92
CA TYR A 183 17.17 -6.80 -2.78
C TYR A 183 18.67 -6.44 -2.74
N MET A 184 19.54 -7.44 -2.83
CA MET A 184 20.97 -7.23 -2.90
C MET A 184 21.65 -8.42 -3.61
N ASP A 185 22.38 -8.11 -4.66
CA ASP A 185 23.32 -8.99 -5.35
C ASP A 185 24.67 -8.28 -5.35
N ALA A 186 25.39 -8.37 -4.22
CA ALA A 186 26.57 -7.55 -3.98
C ALA A 186 27.77 -8.07 -4.80
N PRO A 187 28.58 -7.18 -5.41
CA PRO A 187 28.46 -5.71 -5.45
C PRO A 187 27.71 -5.18 -6.69
N PHE A 188 27.04 -6.03 -7.47
CA PHE A 188 26.47 -5.70 -8.78
C PHE A 188 25.19 -4.87 -8.70
N GLN A 189 24.33 -5.16 -7.71
CA GLN A 189 23.02 -4.56 -7.64
C GLN A 189 22.49 -4.47 -6.21
N ILE A 190 21.81 -3.37 -5.91
CA ILE A 190 21.13 -3.16 -4.62
C ILE A 190 19.81 -2.41 -4.84
N ALA A 191 18.76 -2.87 -4.18
CA ALA A 191 17.51 -2.14 -4.12
C ALA A 191 17.13 -1.79 -2.69
N SER A 192 16.59 -0.59 -2.53
CA SER A 192 15.95 -0.15 -1.30
C SER A 192 14.52 0.29 -1.58
N GLY A 193 13.65 0.12 -0.60
CA GLY A 193 12.26 0.54 -0.72
C GLY A 193 11.60 0.74 0.64
N GLY A 194 10.37 1.24 0.61
CA GLY A 194 9.54 1.43 1.79
C GLY A 194 9.13 2.89 2.00
N THR A 195 8.70 3.19 3.22
CA THR A 195 8.30 4.54 3.60
C THR A 195 9.52 5.39 3.89
N SER A 196 9.85 6.31 2.98
CA SER A 196 10.97 7.23 3.12
C SER A 196 10.55 8.50 3.85
N ALA A 197 11.32 8.85 4.87
CA ALA A 197 11.13 10.07 5.64
C ALA A 197 11.47 11.35 4.84
N LEU A 198 12.24 11.25 3.74
CA LEU A 198 12.82 12.37 2.96
C LEU A 198 11.85 13.53 2.65
N ASN A 199 10.53 13.27 2.61
CA ASN A 199 9.50 14.29 2.47
C ASN A 199 8.18 13.94 3.19
N ARG A 200 8.24 13.77 4.52
CA ARG A 200 7.06 13.58 5.39
C ARG A 200 6.26 12.30 5.10
N GLY A 201 6.95 11.20 4.82
CA GLY A 201 6.33 9.87 4.71
C GLY A 201 5.76 9.57 3.33
N MET A 202 6.64 9.47 2.33
CA MET A 202 6.31 8.98 0.99
C MET A 202 6.76 7.54 0.82
N SER A 203 6.16 6.82 -0.11
CA SER A 203 6.68 5.50 -0.48
C SER A 203 7.65 5.64 -1.64
N SER A 204 8.78 4.95 -1.55
CA SER A 204 9.79 4.97 -2.58
C SER A 204 10.37 3.59 -2.85
N TYR A 205 10.93 3.43 -4.04
CA TYR A 205 11.72 2.29 -4.44
C TYR A 205 12.90 2.78 -5.28
N SER A 206 14.12 2.38 -4.95
CA SER A 206 15.34 2.63 -5.71
C SER A 206 15.99 1.32 -6.06
N MET A 207 16.44 1.19 -7.31
CA MET A 207 17.28 0.09 -7.77
C MET A 207 18.55 0.66 -8.40
N ASP A 208 19.70 0.23 -7.90
CA ASP A 208 21.02 0.64 -8.36
C ASP A 208 21.74 -0.55 -8.95
N THR A 209 22.20 -0.40 -10.19
CA THR A 209 23.01 -1.40 -10.90
C THR A 209 24.38 -0.79 -11.18
N LEU A 210 25.42 -1.54 -10.86
CA LEU A 210 26.82 -1.14 -11.05
C LEU A 210 27.45 -2.00 -12.15
N GLU A 211 27.73 -1.37 -13.29
CA GLU A 211 28.40 -2.00 -14.43
C GLU A 211 29.87 -1.55 -14.49
N GLU A 212 30.79 -2.48 -14.79
CA GLU A 212 32.20 -2.14 -14.99
C GLU A 212 32.41 -1.38 -16.31
N ASP A 213 33.26 -0.35 -16.26
CA ASP A 213 33.75 0.38 -17.42
C ASP A 213 35.25 0.68 -17.25
N GLY A 214 36.08 -0.35 -17.49
CA GLY A 214 37.52 -0.28 -17.26
C GLY A 214 37.85 -0.20 -15.76
N GLU A 215 38.56 0.85 -15.35
CA GLU A 215 38.83 1.16 -13.93
C GLU A 215 37.71 1.97 -13.26
N SER A 216 36.69 2.35 -14.02
CA SER A 216 35.53 3.11 -13.57
C SER A 216 34.28 2.22 -13.49
N THR A 217 33.22 2.76 -12.89
CA THR A 217 31.92 2.09 -12.76
C THR A 217 30.82 2.96 -13.37
N VAL A 218 29.90 2.37 -14.12
CA VAL A 218 28.64 3.01 -14.53
C VAL A 218 27.56 2.65 -13.52
N LEU A 219 27.07 3.64 -12.77
CA LEU A 219 25.91 3.50 -11.88
C LEU A 219 24.64 3.85 -12.65
N LYS A 220 23.76 2.87 -12.82
CA LYS A 220 22.39 3.03 -13.32
C LYS A 220 21.43 2.98 -12.15
N ARG A 221 20.71 4.08 -11.89
CA ARG A 221 19.71 4.17 -10.83
C ARG A 221 18.31 4.39 -11.41
N ASN A 222 17.37 3.54 -11.00
CA ASN A 222 15.94 3.73 -11.23
C ASN A 222 15.27 4.01 -9.89
N PHE A 223 14.80 5.25 -9.71
CA PHE A 223 14.16 5.71 -8.49
C PHE A 223 12.69 6.05 -8.77
N GLN A 224 11.81 5.50 -7.94
CA GLN A 224 10.37 5.62 -8.05
C GLN A 224 9.82 6.14 -6.73
N ILE A 225 8.91 7.11 -6.81
CA ILE A 225 8.26 7.71 -5.65
C ILE A 225 6.76 7.76 -5.93
N TRP A 226 5.95 7.43 -4.92
CA TRP A 226 4.51 7.62 -4.98
C TRP A 226 3.94 8.11 -3.66
N GLY A 227 2.88 8.91 -3.77
CA GLY A 227 2.22 9.58 -2.64
C GLY A 227 2.09 11.08 -2.90
N TYR A 228 2.14 11.88 -1.84
CA TYR A 228 2.13 13.34 -1.93
C TYR A 228 3.49 13.85 -2.44
N VAL A 229 3.55 14.17 -3.73
CA VAL A 229 4.72 14.65 -4.46
C VAL A 229 4.31 15.91 -5.24
N PRO A 230 4.23 17.09 -4.61
CA PRO A 230 4.00 18.35 -5.32
C PRO A 230 5.14 18.66 -6.32
N GLU A 231 4.91 19.54 -7.30
CA GLU A 231 5.87 19.82 -8.39
C GLU A 231 7.26 20.26 -7.88
N ASN A 232 7.30 21.08 -6.83
CA ASN A 232 8.54 21.52 -6.21
C ASN A 232 9.34 20.36 -5.60
N VAL A 233 8.65 19.36 -5.03
CA VAL A 233 9.27 18.15 -4.47
C VAL A 233 9.81 17.27 -5.59
N GLU A 234 9.06 17.07 -6.67
CA GLU A 234 9.56 16.35 -7.84
C GLU A 234 10.82 17.01 -8.41
N LYS A 235 10.79 18.34 -8.59
CA LYS A 235 11.94 19.10 -9.08
C LYS A 235 13.16 18.93 -8.17
N MET A 236 12.94 19.03 -6.85
CA MET A 236 13.97 18.78 -5.84
C MET A 236 14.57 17.37 -5.96
N TYR A 237 13.77 16.33 -6.20
CA TYR A 237 14.30 14.98 -6.39
C TYR A 237 15.08 14.82 -7.69
N ARG A 238 14.61 15.40 -8.80
CA ARG A 238 15.31 15.32 -10.09
C ARG A 238 16.65 16.05 -10.07
N GLU A 239 16.68 17.26 -9.50
CA GLU A 239 17.88 18.09 -9.43
C GLU A 239 18.81 17.62 -8.30
N GLY A 240 18.24 17.36 -7.12
CA GLY A 240 18.96 16.95 -5.92
C GLY A 240 19.55 15.55 -6.04
N SER A 241 18.83 14.56 -6.59
CA SER A 241 19.40 13.21 -6.74
C SER A 241 20.61 13.20 -7.67
N ARG A 242 20.58 14.00 -8.75
CA ARG A 242 21.74 14.16 -9.62
C ARG A 242 22.89 14.83 -8.86
N GLN A 243 22.66 15.96 -8.20
CA GLN A 243 23.73 16.64 -7.45
C GLN A 243 24.34 15.77 -6.35
N ILE A 244 23.51 15.04 -5.59
CA ILE A 244 23.98 14.16 -4.51
C ILE A 244 24.82 13.01 -5.08
N MET A 245 24.29 12.30 -6.07
CA MET A 245 24.93 11.09 -6.59
C MET A 245 26.09 11.37 -7.54
N GLU A 246 26.03 12.45 -8.32
CA GLU A 246 27.07 12.77 -9.29
C GLU A 246 28.18 13.62 -8.67
N VAL A 247 27.83 14.59 -7.81
CA VAL A 247 28.83 15.51 -7.25
C VAL A 247 29.37 15.01 -5.92
N ALA A 248 28.51 14.73 -4.93
CA ALA A 248 29.00 14.38 -3.59
C ALA A 248 29.69 13.01 -3.56
N LEU A 249 29.12 12.00 -4.22
CA LEU A 249 29.71 10.67 -4.26
C LEU A 249 31.04 10.66 -5.05
N ASN A 250 31.09 11.24 -6.25
CA ASN A 250 32.36 11.31 -6.99
C ASN A 250 33.42 12.11 -6.25
N ARG A 251 33.04 13.23 -5.64
CA ARG A 251 33.98 14.05 -4.84
C ARG A 251 34.53 13.27 -3.64
N TYR A 252 33.69 12.46 -2.99
CA TYR A 252 34.15 11.60 -1.90
C TYR A 252 35.08 10.48 -2.40
N LEU A 253 34.72 9.81 -3.50
CA LEU A 253 35.49 8.70 -4.04
C LEU A 253 36.84 9.13 -4.64
N ARG A 254 36.86 10.27 -5.35
CA ARG A 254 38.03 10.78 -6.05
C ARG A 254 38.93 11.63 -5.15
N ASP A 255 38.35 12.55 -4.40
CA ASP A 255 39.10 13.57 -3.67
C ASP A 255 39.18 13.27 -2.16
N GLY A 256 38.47 12.25 -1.67
CA GLY A 256 38.37 11.92 -0.25
C GLY A 256 37.57 12.95 0.57
N ILE A 257 36.90 13.90 -0.09
CA ILE A 257 36.18 14.97 0.58
C ILE A 257 34.76 14.49 0.90
N GLY A 258 34.54 14.16 2.17
CA GLY A 258 33.26 13.71 2.70
C GLY A 258 32.26 14.84 3.02
N TYR A 259 31.20 14.45 3.72
CA TYR A 259 30.19 15.32 4.27
C TYR A 259 30.81 16.34 5.23
N GLN A 260 30.44 17.60 5.05
CA GLN A 260 30.83 18.71 5.92
C GLN A 260 29.57 19.27 6.57
N VAL A 261 29.61 19.45 7.89
CA VAL A 261 28.51 20.09 8.63
C VAL A 261 28.36 21.53 8.11
N PRO A 262 27.19 21.91 7.57
CA PRO A 262 26.96 23.29 7.15
C PRO A 262 27.12 24.23 8.36
N ALA A 263 27.80 25.36 8.14
CA ALA A 263 28.01 26.39 9.15
C ALA A 263 26.71 27.09 9.58
#